data_AF-A0A1E1W107-F1
#
_entry.id   AF-A0A1E1W107-F1
#
_cell.length_a   1.000
_cell.length_b   1.000
_cell.length_c   1.000
_cell.angle_alpha   90.00
_cell.angle_beta   90.00
_cell.angle_gamma   90.00
#
_symmetry.space_group_name_H-M   'P 1'
#
loop_
_entity.id
_entity.type
_entity.pdbx_description
1 polymer ?
#
loop_
_entity_poly.entity_id
_entity_poly.type
_entity_poly.pdbx_seq_one_letter_code
_entity_poly.pdbx_strand_id
1 'polypeptide(L)'
;VTKAVYDLYSVCIRFIMAELLQTERAYVKDLETCITCYLREMRTDPAAVPPALQGKEEIIFGNIEDIYRFHERVFLRELNKYETMPEDVGHCFVTWAREFNMY
;
A
#
# COMPACT_ATOMS: atom_id res chain seq x y z
N VAL A 1 -26.09 27.55 -10.49
CA VAL A 1 -24.77 27.22 -11.07
C VAL A 1 -23.80 26.71 -10.01
N THR A 2 -23.63 27.42 -8.88
CA THR A 2 -22.74 27.01 -7.77
C THR A 2 -23.07 25.63 -7.18
N LYS A 3 -24.35 25.34 -6.83
CA LYS A 3 -24.73 24.05 -6.23
C LYS A 3 -24.38 22.84 -7.11
N ALA A 4 -24.66 22.91 -8.42
CA ALA A 4 -24.36 21.81 -9.35
C ALA A 4 -22.85 21.56 -9.52
N VAL A 5 -22.02 22.61 -9.45
CA VAL A 5 -20.56 22.49 -9.48
C VAL A 5 -20.04 21.84 -8.20
N TYR A 6 -20.56 22.22 -7.03
CA TYR A 6 -20.22 21.58 -5.75
C TYR A 6 -20.67 20.11 -5.70
N ASP A 7 -21.87 19.81 -6.21
CA ASP A 7 -22.39 18.44 -6.26
C ASP A 7 -21.51 17.57 -7.17
N LEU A 8 -21.10 18.07 -8.34
CA LEU A 8 -20.18 17.37 -9.24
C LEU A 8 -18.80 17.14 -8.61
N TYR A 9 -18.24 18.16 -7.95
CA TYR A 9 -16.97 18.03 -7.23
C TYR A 9 -17.04 16.99 -6.11
N SER A 10 -18.13 16.99 -5.32
CA SER A 10 -18.35 16.02 -4.24
C SER A 10 -18.48 14.59 -4.78
N VAL A 11 -19.08 14.41 -5.95
CA VAL A 11 -19.15 13.10 -6.60
C VAL A 11 -17.76 12.65 -7.07
N CYS A 12 -17.01 13.52 -7.75
CA CYS A 12 -15.67 13.18 -8.24
C CYS A 12 -14.71 12.80 -7.10
N ILE A 13 -14.67 13.56 -6.01
CA ILE A 13 -13.73 13.30 -4.91
C ILE A 13 -14.02 11.96 -4.21
N ARG A 14 -15.29 11.54 -4.15
CA ARG A 14 -15.68 10.22 -3.64
C ARG A 14 -15.19 9.08 -4.54
N PHE A 15 -15.25 9.25 -5.86
CA PHE A 15 -14.70 8.25 -6.79
C PHE A 15 -13.18 8.10 -6.64
N ILE A 16 -12.46 9.22 -6.54
CA ILE A 16 -11.01 9.21 -6.33
C ILE A 16 -10.67 8.50 -5.00
N MET A 17 -11.41 8.78 -3.93
CA MET A 17 -11.18 8.12 -2.64
C MET A 17 -11.48 6.61 -2.69
N ALA A 18 -12.56 6.22 -3.37
CA ALA A 18 -12.90 4.80 -3.55
C ALA A 18 -11.82 4.07 -4.35
N GLU A 19 -11.31 4.68 -5.42
CA GLU A 19 -10.21 4.14 -6.22
C GLU A 19 -8.91 4.03 -5.41
N LEU A 20 -8.57 5.05 -4.62
CA LEU A 20 -7.41 5.03 -3.73
C LEU A 20 -7.49 3.87 -2.71
N LEU A 21 -8.64 3.68 -2.06
CA LEU A 21 -8.83 2.57 -1.13
C LEU A 21 -8.79 1.21 -1.81
N GLN A 22 -9.35 1.10 -3.02
CA GLN A 22 -9.33 -0.15 -3.78
C GLN A 22 -7.92 -0.51 -4.19
N THR A 23 -7.16 0.44 -4.73
CA THR A 23 -5.78 0.25 -5.16
C THR A 23 -4.86 -0.02 -3.98
N GLU A 24 -5.07 0.63 -2.83
CA GLU A 24 -4.32 0.34 -1.60
C GLU A 24 -4.56 -1.09 -1.10
N ARG A 25 -5.82 -1.57 -1.11
CA ARG A 25 -6.13 -2.97 -0.74
C ARG A 25 -5.47 -3.97 -1.69
N ALA A 26 -5.47 -3.66 -2.98
CA ALA A 26 -4.77 -4.48 -3.97
C ALA A 26 -3.27 -4.49 -3.70
N TYR A 27 -2.67 -3.33 -3.45
CA TYR A 27 -1.25 -3.18 -3.14
C TYR A 27 -0.83 -4.01 -1.92
N VAL A 28 -1.54 -3.89 -0.79
CA VAL A 28 -1.27 -4.70 0.41
C VAL A 28 -1.33 -6.19 0.13
N LYS A 29 -2.32 -6.64 -0.65
CA LYS A 29 -2.48 -8.05 -1.02
C LYS A 29 -1.36 -8.54 -1.94
N ASP A 30 -0.93 -7.72 -2.88
CA ASP A 30 0.16 -8.06 -3.80
C ASP A 30 1.48 -8.17 -3.03
N LEU A 31 1.74 -7.27 -2.07
CA LEU A 31 2.88 -7.36 -1.16
C LEU A 31 2.86 -8.64 -0.31
N GLU A 32 1.71 -8.98 0.29
CA GLU A 32 1.54 -10.22 1.04
C GLU A 32 1.84 -11.45 0.16
N THR A 33 1.35 -11.44 -1.08
CA THR A 33 1.58 -12.51 -2.06
C THR A 33 3.07 -12.63 -2.39
N CYS A 34 3.75 -11.50 -2.64
CA CYS A 34 5.20 -11.48 -2.86
C CYS A 34 5.97 -12.09 -1.69
N ILE A 35 5.62 -11.72 -0.45
CA ILE A 35 6.28 -12.20 0.75
C ILE A 35 6.02 -13.70 0.97
N THR A 36 4.78 -14.14 0.86
CA THR A 36 4.36 -15.50 1.21
C THR A 36 4.71 -16.52 0.15
N CYS A 37 4.61 -16.16 -1.14
CA CYS A 37 4.83 -17.09 -2.25
C CYS A 37 6.28 -17.10 -2.77
N TYR A 38 7.04 -16.02 -2.59
CA TYR A 38 8.40 -15.94 -3.14
C TYR A 38 9.45 -15.79 -2.05
N LEU A 39 9.38 -14.75 -1.22
CA LEU A 39 10.40 -14.51 -0.20
C LEU A 39 10.46 -15.65 0.82
N ARG A 40 9.30 -16.10 1.32
CA ARG A 40 9.23 -17.20 2.29
C ARG A 40 9.69 -18.52 1.69
N GLU A 41 9.29 -18.83 0.46
CA GLU A 41 9.71 -20.07 -0.21
C GLU A 41 11.22 -20.08 -0.47
N MET A 42 11.79 -18.94 -0.88
CA MET A 42 13.23 -18.76 -1.04
C MET A 42 14.01 -18.98 0.27
N ARG A 43 13.45 -18.59 1.41
CA ARG A 43 14.03 -18.81 2.75
C ARG A 43 13.82 -20.23 3.27
N THR A 44 12.72 -20.89 2.91
CA THR A 44 12.30 -22.19 3.47
C THR A 44 12.91 -23.37 2.72
N ASP A 45 13.06 -23.26 1.40
CA ASP A 45 13.74 -24.25 0.56
C ASP A 45 14.86 -23.61 -0.30
N PRO A 46 16.03 -23.31 0.30
CA PRO A 46 17.16 -22.76 -0.44
C PRO A 46 17.68 -23.67 -1.54
N ALA A 47 17.40 -24.98 -1.49
CA ALA A 47 17.84 -25.93 -2.50
C ALA A 47 17.03 -25.82 -3.80
N ALA A 48 15.78 -25.38 -3.72
CA ALA A 48 14.95 -25.05 -4.88
C ALA A 48 15.33 -23.71 -5.54
N VAL A 49 16.10 -22.87 -4.86
CA VAL A 49 16.54 -21.56 -5.37
C VAL A 49 17.76 -21.74 -6.28
N PRO A 50 17.76 -21.14 -7.48
CA PRO A 50 18.93 -21.17 -8.36
C PRO A 50 20.20 -20.68 -7.63
N PRO A 51 21.36 -21.35 -7.79
CA PRO A 51 22.59 -21.00 -7.05
C PRO A 51 23.01 -19.53 -7.16
N ALA A 52 22.70 -18.87 -8.29
CA ALA A 52 23.00 -17.47 -8.52
C ALA A 52 22.19 -16.50 -7.64
N LEU A 53 21.07 -16.95 -7.07
CA LEU A 53 20.12 -16.17 -6.27
C LEU A 53 20.12 -16.54 -4.79
N GLN A 54 20.72 -17.67 -4.41
CA GLN A 54 20.80 -18.11 -3.01
C GLN A 54 21.47 -17.04 -2.13
N GLY A 55 20.85 -16.73 -1.00
CA GLY A 55 21.33 -15.71 -0.05
C GLY A 55 21.20 -14.26 -0.54
N LYS A 56 20.48 -14.00 -1.64
CA LYS A 56 20.27 -12.65 -2.21
C LYS A 56 18.86 -12.12 -1.97
N GLU A 57 18.10 -12.70 -1.05
CA GLU A 57 16.72 -12.30 -0.77
C GLU A 57 16.63 -10.82 -0.39
N GLU A 58 17.56 -10.30 0.41
CA GLU A 58 17.58 -8.89 0.80
C GLU A 58 17.87 -7.96 -0.38
N ILE A 59 18.60 -8.41 -1.40
CA ILE A 59 18.87 -7.63 -2.61
C ILE A 59 17.67 -7.64 -3.55
N ILE A 60 17.01 -8.80 -3.67
CA ILE A 60 15.87 -8.98 -4.59
C ILE A 60 14.61 -8.30 -4.05
N PHE A 61 14.36 -8.46 -2.75
CA PHE A 61 13.12 -8.01 -2.10
C PHE A 61 13.29 -6.72 -1.29
N GLY A 62 14.52 -6.30 -0.97
CA GLY A 62 14.77 -5.09 -0.20
C GLY A 62 14.04 -5.09 1.14
N ASN A 63 13.42 -3.95 1.47
CA ASN A 63 12.61 -3.73 2.66
C ASN A 63 11.11 -4.02 2.45
N ILE A 64 10.73 -4.92 1.54
CA ILE A 64 9.32 -5.20 1.22
C ILE A 64 8.47 -5.59 2.44
N GLU A 65 9.06 -6.26 3.43
CA GLU A 65 8.37 -6.65 4.66
C GLU A 65 8.03 -5.43 5.53
N ASP A 66 8.88 -4.41 5.55
CA ASP A 66 8.64 -3.17 6.29
C ASP A 66 7.55 -2.34 5.60
N ILE A 67 7.64 -2.23 4.27
CA ILE A 67 6.62 -1.58 3.44
C ILE A 67 5.25 -2.24 3.66
N TYR A 68 5.17 -3.56 3.53
CA TYR A 68 3.93 -4.31 3.77
C TYR A 68 3.37 -4.06 5.17
N ARG A 69 4.22 -4.12 6.22
CA ARG A 69 3.79 -3.91 7.60
C ARG A 69 3.19 -2.52 7.80
N PHE A 70 3.81 -1.48 7.24
CA PHE A 70 3.29 -0.12 7.33
C PHE A 70 1.94 -0.01 6.61
N HIS A 71 1.87 -0.46 5.36
CA HIS A 71 0.66 -0.33 4.55
C HIS A 71 -0.52 -1.13 5.12
N GLU A 72 -0.29 -2.38 5.54
CA GLU A 72 -1.33 -3.24 6.11
C GLU A 72 -1.86 -2.72 7.46
N ARG A 73 -0.94 -2.36 8.37
CA ARG A 73 -1.29 -2.13 9.78
C ARG A 73 -1.63 -0.69 10.09
N VAL A 74 -1.10 0.25 9.30
CA VAL A 74 -1.23 1.68 9.53
C VAL A 74 -1.96 2.31 8.35
N PHE A 75 -1.31 2.39 7.19
CA PHE A 75 -1.75 3.30 6.13
C PHE A 75 -3.14 2.97 5.57
N LEU A 76 -3.41 1.70 5.25
CA LEU A 76 -4.74 1.26 4.79
C LEU A 76 -5.82 1.55 5.85
N ARG A 77 -5.53 1.35 7.14
CA ARG A 77 -6.49 1.63 8.22
C ARG A 77 -6.77 3.12 8.35
N GLU A 78 -5.74 3.95 8.23
CA GLU A 78 -5.87 5.40 8.28
C GLU A 78 -6.66 5.91 7.07
N LEU A 79 -6.39 5.42 5.85
CA LEU A 79 -7.17 5.75 4.66
C LEU A 79 -8.65 5.40 4.80
N ASN A 80 -8.98 4.23 5.38
CA ASN A 80 -10.38 3.84 5.58
C ASN A 80 -11.16 4.85 6.46
N LYS A 81 -10.49 5.59 7.36
CA LYS A 81 -11.16 6.62 8.17
C LYS A 81 -11.67 7.81 7.35
N TYR A 82 -11.06 8.06 6.19
CA TYR A 82 -11.41 9.17 5.31
C TYR A 82 -12.39 8.78 4.19
N GLU A 83 -12.90 7.53 4.18
CA GLU A 83 -13.85 7.06 3.16
C GLU A 83 -15.10 7.98 3.09
N THR A 84 -15.55 8.49 4.22
CA THR A 84 -16.73 9.37 4.32
C THR A 84 -16.39 10.87 4.26
N MET A 85 -15.11 11.23 4.34
CA MET A 85 -14.58 12.61 4.35
C MET A 85 -13.30 12.72 3.49
N PRO A 86 -13.42 12.52 2.17
CA PRO A 86 -12.28 12.40 1.27
C PRO A 86 -11.51 13.71 1.07
N GLU A 87 -12.12 14.87 1.34
CA GLU A 87 -11.46 16.18 1.32
C GLU A 87 -10.27 16.29 2.27
N ASP A 88 -10.27 15.54 3.37
CA ASP A 88 -9.24 15.59 4.41
C ASP A 88 -8.19 14.49 4.27
N VAL A 89 -8.28 13.64 3.24
CA VAL A 89 -7.33 12.53 3.05
C VAL A 89 -5.87 12.99 2.95
N GLY A 90 -5.64 14.23 2.49
CA GLY A 90 -4.31 14.85 2.48
C GLY A 90 -3.64 14.89 3.85
N HIS A 91 -4.40 15.03 4.94
CA HIS A 91 -3.87 14.98 6.30
C HIS A 91 -3.29 13.61 6.65
N CYS A 92 -3.83 12.53 6.09
CA CYS A 92 -3.27 11.18 6.26
C CYS A 92 -1.82 11.14 5.76
N PHE A 93 -1.57 11.62 4.55
CA PHE A 93 -0.23 11.62 3.94
C PHE A 93 0.75 12.50 4.70
N VAL A 94 0.33 13.70 5.13
CA VAL A 94 1.21 14.60 5.91
C VAL A 94 1.55 13.99 7.28
N THR A 95 0.58 13.36 7.94
CA THR A 95 0.79 12.72 9.26
C THR A 95 1.82 11.59 9.17
N TRP A 96 1.78 10.80 8.10
CA TRP A 96 2.66 9.65 7.91
C TRP A 96 3.84 9.91 6.97
N ALA A 97 4.09 11.17 6.58
CA ALA A 97 5.12 11.55 5.61
C ALA A 97 6.50 11.00 5.93
N ARG A 98 6.84 10.88 7.23
CA ARG A 98 8.14 10.33 7.65
C ARG A 98 8.28 8.84 7.35
N GLU A 99 7.21 8.07 7.44
CA GLU A 99 7.24 6.63 7.16
C GLU A 99 7.45 6.38 5.65
N PHE A 100 6.99 7.30 4.79
CA PHE A 100 7.25 7.24 3.35
C PHE A 100 8.73 7.41 2.95
N ASN A 101 9.63 7.80 3.86
CA ASN A 101 11.07 7.81 3.59
C ASN A 101 11.67 6.40 3.37
N MET A 102 10.88 5.34 3.60
CA MET A 102 11.27 3.97 3.30
C MET A 102 11.31 3.64 1.80
N TYR A 103 10.74 4.51 0.96
CA TYR A 103 10.76 4.45 -0.50
C TYR A 103 11.89 5.32 -1.07
#